data_AF-A9A988-F1
#
_entry.id   AF-A9A988-F1
#
_cell.length_a   1.000
_cell.length_b   1.000
_cell.length_c   1.000
_cell.angle_alpha   90.00
_cell.angle_beta   90.00
_cell.angle_gamma   90.00
#
_symmetry.space_group_name_H-M   'P 1'
#
loop_
_entity.id
_entity.type
_entity.pdbx_description
1 polymer ?
#
loop_
_entity_poly.entity_id
_entity_poly.type
_entity_poly.pdbx_seq_one_letter_code
_entity_poly.pdbx_strand_id
1 'polypeptide(L)'
;MGKILKERGVNVGYMKPIESGGIEDTTYAKKELNLSEHIEALNPINLKNPLSPNIAAEVEDFEIDIEKIKESFQKLKENHDYLIVEGAGGVCVPIVTDYLMVDLIKDLNLHCVLVSRPDLGTINHTILSVEYLRKKGITVKGVIINCINELKDVPYYEKTFKTIEEFGNIEIIGIVENKDDYSIKIEKLL
;
A
#
# COMPACT_ATOMS: atom_id res chain seq x y z
N MET A 1 -10.12 -1.23 3.95
CA MET A 1 -9.46 -2.49 4.39
C MET A 1 -9.41 -2.65 5.90
N GLY A 2 -8.62 -1.85 6.63
CA GLY A 2 -8.45 -2.05 8.08
C GLY A 2 -9.74 -2.00 8.91
N LYS A 3 -10.65 -1.04 8.63
CA LYS A 3 -11.97 -0.98 9.29
C LYS A 3 -12.76 -2.28 9.17
N ILE A 4 -12.84 -2.84 7.97
CA ILE A 4 -13.57 -4.07 7.67
C ILE A 4 -13.01 -5.26 8.47
N LEU A 5 -11.68 -5.34 8.59
CA LEU A 5 -11.02 -6.37 9.40
C LEU A 5 -11.33 -6.17 10.90
N LYS A 6 -11.33 -4.93 11.40
CA LYS A 6 -11.72 -4.63 12.79
C LYS A 6 -13.19 -4.95 13.07
N GLU A 7 -14.10 -4.68 12.14
CA GLU A 7 -15.53 -5.06 12.23
C GLU A 7 -15.72 -6.58 12.34
N ARG A 8 -14.77 -7.36 11.83
CA ARG A 8 -14.71 -8.82 11.99
C ARG A 8 -13.97 -9.28 13.26
N GLY A 9 -13.61 -8.36 14.15
CA GLY A 9 -12.94 -8.65 15.41
C GLY A 9 -11.43 -8.92 15.28
N VAL A 10 -10.81 -8.62 14.14
CA VAL A 10 -9.35 -8.78 13.97
C VAL A 10 -8.63 -7.63 14.67
N ASN A 11 -7.58 -7.93 15.44
CA ASN A 11 -6.69 -6.91 15.96
C ASN A 11 -5.77 -6.38 14.84
N VAL A 12 -6.15 -5.25 14.24
CA VAL A 12 -5.45 -4.66 13.09
C VAL A 12 -4.52 -3.53 13.50
N GLY A 13 -3.25 -3.65 13.11
CA GLY A 13 -2.25 -2.59 13.15
C GLY A 13 -2.05 -1.93 11.79
N TYR A 14 -1.34 -0.81 11.79
CA TYR A 14 -0.96 -0.09 10.57
C TYR A 14 0.50 0.37 10.66
N MET A 15 1.17 0.45 9.51
CA MET A 15 2.47 1.07 9.38
C MET A 15 2.56 1.73 8.01
N LYS A 16 3.09 2.94 7.96
CA LYS A 16 3.61 3.56 6.76
C LYS A 16 5.12 3.74 6.95
N PRO A 17 5.96 2.81 6.48
CA PRO A 17 7.38 2.79 6.82
C PRO A 17 8.11 4.09 6.53
N ILE A 18 7.72 4.74 5.43
CA ILE A 18 8.29 5.98 4.95
C ILE A 18 7.16 6.85 4.43
N GLU A 19 7.16 8.13 4.81
CA GLU A 19 6.23 9.13 4.31
C GLU A 19 7.01 10.39 3.95
N SER A 20 6.71 10.98 2.80
CA SER A 20 7.41 12.13 2.22
C SER A 20 6.38 13.18 1.83
N GLY A 21 6.53 14.40 2.35
CA GLY A 21 5.57 15.49 2.12
C GLY A 21 4.65 15.78 3.30
N GLY A 22 4.89 15.17 4.47
CA GLY A 22 4.07 15.32 5.66
C GLY A 22 3.81 14.00 6.38
N ILE A 23 2.77 13.94 7.21
CA ILE A 23 2.40 12.78 8.05
C ILE A 23 0.87 12.51 8.05
N GLU A 24 0.19 13.10 7.07
CA GLU A 24 -1.26 13.12 6.97
C GLU A 24 -1.84 11.72 6.77
N ASP A 25 -1.20 10.87 5.96
CA ASP A 25 -1.71 9.53 5.69
C ASP A 25 -1.59 8.66 6.94
N THR A 26 -0.45 8.72 7.63
CA THR A 26 -0.25 8.01 8.90
C THR A 26 -1.23 8.52 9.97
N THR A 27 -1.42 9.83 10.08
CA THR A 27 -2.34 10.43 11.05
C THR A 27 -3.79 10.05 10.75
N TYR A 28 -4.16 10.03 9.47
CA TYR A 28 -5.48 9.58 9.01
C TYR A 28 -5.69 8.12 9.38
N ALA A 29 -4.78 7.22 9.02
CA ALA A 29 -4.88 5.79 9.33
C ALA A 29 -4.95 5.53 10.84
N LYS A 30 -4.10 6.18 11.63
CA LYS A 30 -4.10 6.10 13.10
C LYS A 30 -5.47 6.45 13.69
N LYS A 31 -6.06 7.55 13.22
CA LYS A 31 -7.39 8.00 13.67
C LYS A 31 -8.49 7.04 13.23
N GLU A 32 -8.53 6.69 11.95
CA GLU A 32 -9.59 5.86 11.37
C GLU A 32 -9.60 4.43 11.92
N LEU A 33 -8.43 3.93 12.32
CA LEU A 33 -8.27 2.62 12.94
C LEU A 33 -8.23 2.69 14.47
N ASN A 34 -8.31 3.87 15.08
CA ASN A 34 -8.22 4.05 16.54
C ASN A 34 -7.01 3.35 17.17
N LEU A 35 -5.82 3.62 16.62
CA LEU A 35 -4.54 3.03 17.03
C LEU A 35 -3.92 3.78 18.21
N SER A 36 -3.39 3.06 19.19
CA SER A 36 -2.83 3.62 20.43
C SER A 36 -1.34 3.94 20.32
N GLU A 37 -0.64 3.36 19.36
CA GLU A 37 0.81 3.45 19.17
C GLU A 37 1.27 4.88 18.88
N HIS A 38 2.45 5.26 19.34
CA HIS A 38 3.06 6.54 18.99
C HIS A 38 3.23 6.68 17.47
N ILE A 39 3.10 7.90 16.94
CA ILE A 39 3.11 8.14 15.50
C ILE A 39 4.44 7.71 14.87
N GLU A 40 5.54 7.84 15.61
CA GLU A 40 6.89 7.44 15.21
C GLU A 40 7.06 5.93 15.09
N ALA A 41 6.21 5.13 15.76
CA ALA A 41 6.18 3.68 15.57
C ALA A 41 5.46 3.32 14.26
N LEU A 42 4.39 4.05 13.93
CA LEU A 42 3.59 3.85 12.72
C LEU A 42 4.31 4.39 11.48
N ASN A 43 5.09 5.47 11.62
CA ASN A 43 5.87 6.11 10.58
C ASN A 43 7.29 6.44 11.08
N PRO A 44 8.22 5.48 11.03
CA PRO A 44 9.58 5.65 11.56
C PRO A 44 10.45 6.60 10.73
N ILE A 45 10.13 6.81 9.45
CA ILE A 45 10.84 7.72 8.56
C ILE A 45 9.83 8.72 7.98
N ASN A 46 9.95 9.98 8.40
CA ASN A 46 9.10 11.08 7.96
C ASN A 46 9.96 12.17 7.33
N LEU A 47 9.70 12.47 6.06
CA LEU A 47 10.43 13.47 5.26
C LEU A 47 9.48 14.61 4.90
N LYS A 48 10.00 15.84 4.88
CA LYS A 48 9.19 17.04 4.67
C LYS A 48 8.82 17.28 3.22
N ASN A 49 9.68 16.90 2.28
CA ASN A 49 9.49 17.21 0.87
C ASN A 49 8.62 16.12 0.18
N PRO A 50 7.59 16.51 -0.60
CA PRO A 50 6.71 15.58 -1.31
C PRO A 50 7.37 15.04 -2.59
N LEU A 51 8.50 14.35 -2.42
CA LEU A 51 9.32 13.76 -3.49
C LEU A 51 9.43 12.24 -3.27
N SER A 52 10.03 11.51 -4.21
CA SER A 52 10.36 10.10 -3.92
C SER A 52 11.29 10.03 -2.71
N PRO A 53 11.19 9.00 -1.85
CA PRO A 53 11.93 8.92 -0.60
C PRO A 53 13.44 9.20 -0.74
N ASN A 54 14.08 8.61 -1.75
CA ASN A 54 15.51 8.82 -2.01
C ASN A 54 15.86 10.31 -2.30
N ILE A 55 15.00 11.01 -3.05
CA ILE A 55 15.22 12.41 -3.41
C ILE A 55 14.90 13.31 -2.22
N ALA A 56 13.81 13.03 -1.50
CA ALA A 56 13.46 13.78 -0.29
C ALA A 56 14.57 13.70 0.76
N ALA A 57 15.13 12.50 0.96
CA ALA A 57 16.27 12.27 1.85
C ALA A 57 17.52 13.03 1.41
N GLU A 58 17.86 13.00 0.11
CA GLU A 58 19.00 13.75 -0.45
C GLU A 58 18.85 15.26 -0.24
N VAL A 59 17.68 15.83 -0.53
CA VAL A 59 17.40 17.27 -0.37
C VAL A 59 17.43 17.70 1.10
N GLU A 60 17.07 16.80 2.01
CA GLU A 60 17.02 17.07 3.46
C GLU A 60 18.35 16.75 4.17
N ASP A 61 19.37 16.28 3.45
CA ASP A 61 20.62 15.76 4.02
C ASP A 61 20.35 14.71 5.11
N PHE A 62 19.39 13.83 4.84
CA PHE A 62 18.89 12.81 5.77
C PHE A 62 19.26 11.41 5.28
N GLU A 63 19.81 10.58 6.16
CA GLU A 63 20.10 9.19 5.87
C GLU A 63 18.94 8.29 6.30
N ILE A 64 18.31 7.60 5.35
CA ILE A 64 17.22 6.66 5.65
C ILE A 64 17.80 5.37 6.23
N ASP A 65 17.46 5.10 7.50
CA ASP A 65 17.80 3.85 8.19
C ASP A 65 16.71 2.77 7.97
N ILE A 66 17.05 1.77 7.15
CA ILE A 66 16.18 0.62 6.87
C ILE A 66 15.99 -0.29 8.09
N GLU A 67 16.97 -0.38 8.98
CA GLU A 67 16.86 -1.22 10.18
C GLU A 67 15.88 -0.61 11.18
N LYS A 68 15.84 0.73 11.30
CA LYS A 68 14.80 1.43 12.07
C LYS A 68 13.39 1.08 11.58
N ILE A 69 13.19 0.96 10.26
CA ILE A 69 11.92 0.50 9.69
C ILE A 69 11.62 -0.93 10.13
N LYS A 70 12.58 -1.86 9.99
CA LYS A 70 12.39 -3.27 10.36
C LYS A 70 12.08 -3.42 11.85
N GLU A 71 12.75 -2.67 12.72
CA GLU A 71 12.49 -2.69 14.16
C GLU A 71 11.07 -2.24 14.51
N SER A 72 10.60 -1.13 13.92
CA SER A 72 9.22 -0.67 14.11
C SER A 72 8.22 -1.70 13.59
N PHE A 73 8.49 -2.31 12.44
CA PHE A 73 7.66 -3.37 11.89
C PHE A 73 7.57 -4.58 12.84
N GLN A 74 8.68 -5.07 13.38
CA GLN A 74 8.64 -6.22 14.31
C GLN A 74 7.83 -5.91 15.57
N LYS A 75 8.05 -4.73 16.17
CA LYS A 75 7.28 -4.29 17.36
C LYS A 75 5.78 -4.21 17.07
N LEU A 76 5.39 -3.69 15.92
CA LEU A 76 3.97 -3.62 15.53
C LEU A 76 3.40 -5.02 15.27
N LYS A 77 4.16 -5.87 14.59
CA LYS A 77 3.76 -7.25 14.25
C LYS A 77 3.52 -8.12 15.49
N GLU A 78 4.29 -7.93 16.55
CA GLU A 78 4.11 -8.68 17.81
C GLU A 78 2.80 -8.35 18.54
N ASN A 79 2.25 -7.15 18.30
CA ASN A 79 1.08 -6.63 19.02
C ASN A 79 -0.24 -6.73 18.23
N HIS A 80 -0.21 -7.24 16.99
CA HIS A 80 -1.38 -7.28 16.11
C HIS A 80 -1.51 -8.62 15.38
N ASP A 81 -2.75 -9.09 15.23
CA ASP A 81 -3.06 -10.29 14.45
C ASP A 81 -2.87 -10.05 12.95
N TYR A 82 -3.07 -8.80 12.52
CA TYR A 82 -2.96 -8.39 11.13
C TYR A 82 -2.34 -6.99 11.02
N LEU A 83 -1.23 -6.86 10.31
CA LEU A 83 -0.55 -5.57 10.11
C LEU A 83 -0.69 -5.12 8.66
N ILE A 84 -1.30 -3.94 8.47
CA ILE A 84 -1.36 -3.28 7.17
C ILE A 84 -0.12 -2.43 7.01
N VAL A 85 0.70 -2.70 5.99
CA VAL A 85 1.88 -1.89 5.65
C VAL A 85 1.61 -1.14 4.35
N GLU A 86 1.56 0.19 4.43
CA GLU A 86 1.37 1.07 3.28
C GLU A 86 2.73 1.54 2.75
N GLY A 87 3.00 1.29 1.46
CA GLY A 87 4.21 1.78 0.81
C GLY A 87 4.20 3.29 0.54
N ALA A 88 5.29 3.79 -0.01
CA ALA A 88 5.40 5.17 -0.51
C ALA A 88 5.53 5.16 -2.04
N GLY A 89 4.47 5.60 -2.73
CA GLY A 89 4.41 5.56 -4.20
C GLY A 89 4.28 4.14 -4.77
N GLY A 90 4.93 3.88 -5.90
CA GLY A 90 4.87 2.60 -6.61
C GLY A 90 5.95 1.58 -6.19
N VAL A 91 5.80 0.34 -6.63
CA VAL A 91 6.71 -0.78 -6.27
C VAL A 91 8.16 -0.62 -6.73
N CYS A 92 8.39 0.22 -7.74
CA CYS A 92 9.72 0.56 -8.26
C CYS A 92 10.29 1.87 -7.68
N VAL A 93 9.60 2.49 -6.71
CA VAL A 93 10.09 3.73 -6.10
C VAL A 93 11.37 3.44 -5.30
N PRO A 94 12.47 4.16 -5.54
CA PRO A 94 13.69 4.02 -4.76
C PRO A 94 13.51 4.57 -3.34
N ILE A 95 14.00 3.82 -2.37
CA ILE A 95 14.09 4.27 -0.98
C ILE A 95 15.48 4.84 -0.72
N VAL A 96 16.51 4.03 -0.98
CA VAL A 96 17.92 4.43 -0.97
C VAL A 96 18.61 3.87 -2.22
N THR A 97 19.89 4.18 -2.41
CA THR A 97 20.71 3.63 -3.50
C THR A 97 20.58 2.11 -3.56
N ASP A 98 20.30 1.59 -4.75
CA ASP A 98 20.14 0.15 -5.04
C ASP A 98 19.08 -0.59 -4.20
N TYR A 99 18.11 0.13 -3.60
CA TYR A 99 17.05 -0.45 -2.79
C TYR A 99 15.68 0.17 -3.10
N LEU A 100 14.76 -0.64 -3.60
CA LEU A 100 13.42 -0.22 -4.02
C LEU A 100 12.36 -0.61 -2.98
N MET A 101 11.17 -0.03 -3.12
CA MET A 101 10.00 -0.41 -2.32
C MET A 101 9.71 -1.92 -2.38
N VAL A 102 9.89 -2.57 -3.53
CA VAL A 102 9.72 -4.03 -3.65
C VAL A 102 10.73 -4.82 -2.81
N ASP A 103 11.93 -4.29 -2.61
CA ASP A 103 12.96 -4.96 -1.80
C ASP A 103 12.60 -4.86 -0.31
N LEU A 104 11.99 -3.74 0.13
CA LEU A 104 11.39 -3.63 1.47
C LEU A 104 10.26 -4.65 1.69
N ILE A 105 9.33 -4.77 0.73
CA ILE A 105 8.24 -5.77 0.81
C ILE A 105 8.82 -7.18 0.99
N LYS A 106 9.90 -7.49 0.26
CA LYS A 106 10.60 -8.77 0.33
C LYS A 106 11.28 -8.99 1.69
N ASP A 107 12.01 -8.00 2.19
CA ASP A 107 12.73 -8.09 3.46
C ASP A 107 11.79 -8.24 4.66
N LEU A 108 10.61 -7.63 4.60
CA LEU A 108 9.56 -7.78 5.61
C LEU A 108 8.75 -9.08 5.44
N ASN A 109 9.03 -9.87 4.40
CA ASN A 109 8.33 -11.11 4.03
C ASN A 109 6.80 -10.91 3.92
N LEU A 110 6.41 -9.85 3.21
CA LEU A 110 5.00 -9.45 3.07
C LEU A 110 4.40 -9.92 1.75
N HIS A 111 3.10 -10.23 1.80
CA HIS A 111 2.27 -10.31 0.60
C HIS A 111 1.79 -8.91 0.21
N CYS A 112 1.43 -8.71 -1.05
CA CYS A 112 1.00 -7.43 -1.58
C CYS A 112 -0.46 -7.45 -2.05
N VAL A 113 -1.20 -6.40 -1.73
CA VAL A 113 -2.44 -6.03 -2.43
C VAL A 113 -2.13 -4.78 -3.23
N LEU A 114 -2.33 -4.83 -4.55
CA LEU A 114 -2.08 -3.68 -5.40
C LEU A 114 -3.32 -2.79 -5.46
N VAL A 115 -3.17 -1.49 -5.23
CA VAL A 115 -4.24 -0.52 -5.42
C VAL A 115 -4.04 0.19 -6.76
N SER A 116 -5.05 0.15 -7.62
CA SER A 116 -5.03 0.77 -8.96
C SER A 116 -6.17 1.80 -9.08
N ARG A 117 -5.98 2.78 -9.95
CA ARG A 117 -6.99 3.80 -10.31
C ARG A 117 -7.74 3.38 -11.59
N PRO A 118 -8.96 3.85 -11.85
CA PRO A 118 -9.77 3.36 -12.97
C PRO A 118 -9.50 4.08 -14.31
N ASP A 119 -8.50 4.95 -14.41
CA ASP A 119 -8.25 5.81 -15.57
C ASP A 119 -7.59 5.10 -16.78
N LEU A 120 -7.52 5.82 -17.91
CA LEU A 120 -6.82 5.35 -19.10
C LEU A 120 -5.34 5.07 -18.79
N GLY A 121 -4.89 3.86 -19.12
CA GLY A 121 -3.55 3.37 -18.81
C GLY A 121 -3.53 2.40 -17.62
N THR A 122 -4.61 2.29 -16.85
CA THR A 122 -4.70 1.39 -15.69
C THR A 122 -4.39 -0.06 -16.02
N ILE A 123 -4.82 -0.57 -17.19
CA ILE A 123 -4.50 -1.94 -17.64
C ILE A 123 -2.98 -2.16 -17.66
N ASN A 124 -2.24 -1.24 -18.30
CA ASN A 124 -0.79 -1.32 -18.39
C ASN A 124 -0.13 -1.21 -17.01
N HIS A 125 -0.48 -0.20 -16.23
CA HIS A 125 0.14 0.03 -14.92
C HIS A 125 -0.12 -1.14 -13.95
N THR A 126 -1.33 -1.67 -13.93
CA THR A 126 -1.72 -2.78 -13.08
C THR A 126 -0.96 -4.05 -13.46
N ILE A 127 -0.98 -4.44 -14.72
CA ILE A 127 -0.35 -5.68 -15.19
C ILE A 127 1.17 -5.60 -15.03
N LEU A 128 1.82 -4.50 -15.41
CA LEU A 128 3.26 -4.34 -15.23
C LEU A 128 3.67 -4.41 -13.76
N SER A 129 2.89 -3.81 -12.85
CA SER A 129 3.18 -3.83 -11.42
C SER A 129 3.02 -5.23 -10.84
N VAL A 130 1.96 -5.95 -11.22
CA VAL A 130 1.72 -7.34 -10.80
C VAL A 130 2.84 -8.26 -11.29
N GLU A 131 3.21 -8.18 -12.55
CA GLU A 131 4.27 -9.01 -13.13
C GLU A 131 5.64 -8.69 -12.51
N TYR A 132 5.92 -7.42 -12.22
CA TYR A 132 7.16 -7.03 -11.54
C TYR A 132 7.24 -7.58 -10.11
N LEU A 133 6.15 -7.48 -9.33
CA LEU A 133 6.05 -8.06 -7.99
C LEU A 133 6.27 -9.58 -8.02
N ARG A 134 5.59 -10.29 -8.94
CA ARG A 134 5.76 -11.74 -9.12
C ARG A 134 7.19 -12.12 -9.48
N LYS A 135 7.81 -11.39 -10.42
CA LYS A 135 9.22 -11.61 -10.82
C LYS A 135 10.18 -11.43 -9.66
N LYS A 136 9.84 -10.58 -8.69
CA LYS A 136 10.61 -10.37 -7.45
C LYS A 136 10.30 -11.39 -6.35
N GLY A 137 9.40 -12.34 -6.60
CA GLY A 137 9.01 -13.40 -5.67
C GLY A 137 7.94 -12.98 -4.67
N ILE A 138 7.26 -11.85 -4.89
CA ILE A 138 6.20 -11.36 -4.02
C ILE A 138 4.86 -11.94 -4.45
N THR A 139 4.14 -12.55 -3.50
CA THR A 139 2.75 -12.97 -3.70
C THR A 139 1.83 -11.76 -3.77
N VAL A 140 1.15 -11.59 -4.90
CA VAL A 140 0.10 -10.58 -5.07
C VAL A 140 -1.25 -11.24 -4.77
N LYS A 141 -1.91 -10.81 -3.70
CA LYS A 141 -3.20 -11.36 -3.23
C LYS A 141 -4.39 -10.93 -4.08
N GLY A 142 -4.26 -9.81 -4.78
CA GLY A 142 -5.28 -9.28 -5.67
C GLY A 142 -5.08 -7.80 -5.94
N VAL A 143 -5.99 -7.24 -6.74
CA VAL A 143 -6.04 -5.81 -7.06
C VAL A 143 -7.30 -5.20 -6.45
N ILE A 144 -7.15 -4.02 -5.83
CA ILE A 144 -8.28 -3.15 -5.46
C ILE A 144 -8.31 -1.98 -6.42
N ILE A 145 -9.46 -1.70 -7.03
CA ILE A 145 -9.66 -0.51 -7.84
C ILE A 145 -10.25 0.61 -6.99
N ASN A 146 -9.53 1.71 -6.85
CA ASN A 146 -9.95 2.90 -6.11
C ASN A 146 -10.63 3.90 -7.04
N CYS A 147 -11.96 4.02 -6.92
CA CYS A 147 -12.85 4.70 -7.85
C CYS A 147 -13.38 6.06 -7.35
N ILE A 148 -12.97 6.48 -6.14
CA ILE A 148 -13.57 7.59 -5.36
C ILE A 148 -13.78 8.89 -6.15
N ASN A 149 -12.92 9.20 -7.13
CA ASN A 149 -12.98 10.47 -7.87
C ASN A 149 -13.15 10.32 -9.39
N GLU A 150 -13.22 9.11 -9.94
CA GLU A 150 -12.93 8.91 -11.38
C GLU A 150 -13.86 7.94 -12.11
N LEU A 151 -14.58 7.05 -11.42
CA LEU A 151 -15.26 5.93 -12.12
C LEU A 151 -16.38 6.37 -13.07
N LYS A 152 -17.11 7.43 -12.72
CA LYS A 152 -18.24 7.94 -13.54
C LYS A 152 -17.79 8.41 -14.92
N ASP A 153 -16.53 8.78 -15.07
CA ASP A 153 -15.95 9.31 -16.30
C ASP A 153 -15.18 8.24 -17.09
N VAL A 154 -15.17 6.98 -16.61
CA VAL A 154 -14.49 5.86 -17.26
C VAL A 154 -15.52 5.01 -18.02
N PRO A 155 -15.66 5.19 -19.35
CA PRO A 155 -16.60 4.43 -20.13
C PRO A 155 -16.22 2.94 -20.16
N TYR A 156 -17.20 2.07 -19.97
CA TYR A 156 -17.02 0.61 -20.03
C TYR A 156 -15.96 0.07 -19.05
N TYR A 157 -15.86 0.65 -17.85
CA TYR A 157 -14.88 0.24 -16.83
C TYR A 157 -14.94 -1.26 -16.51
N GLU A 158 -16.10 -1.91 -16.63
CA GLU A 158 -16.27 -3.34 -16.41
C GLU A 158 -15.44 -4.16 -17.41
N LYS A 159 -15.32 -3.69 -18.66
CA LYS A 159 -14.46 -4.32 -19.68
C LYS A 159 -12.99 -4.11 -19.35
N THR A 160 -12.63 -2.93 -18.86
CA THR A 160 -11.26 -2.63 -18.39
C THR A 160 -10.86 -3.57 -17.26
N PHE A 161 -11.73 -3.75 -16.27
CA PHE A 161 -11.50 -4.61 -15.12
C PHE A 161 -11.37 -6.07 -15.53
N LYS A 162 -12.28 -6.55 -16.38
CA LYS A 162 -12.19 -7.89 -16.97
C LYS A 162 -10.89 -8.10 -17.75
N THR A 163 -10.43 -7.09 -18.49
CA THR A 163 -9.16 -7.15 -19.23
C THR A 163 -7.96 -7.27 -18.28
N ILE A 164 -7.97 -6.54 -17.15
CA ILE A 164 -6.94 -6.69 -16.11
C ILE A 164 -6.93 -8.12 -15.57
N GLU A 165 -8.10 -8.69 -15.27
CA GLU A 165 -8.18 -10.03 -14.70
C GLU A 165 -7.67 -11.10 -15.69
N GLU A 166 -8.12 -11.04 -16.94
CA GLU A 166 -7.75 -12.00 -17.99
C GLU A 166 -6.28 -11.91 -18.38
N PHE A 167 -5.76 -10.71 -18.65
CA PHE A 167 -4.40 -10.54 -19.15
C PHE A 167 -3.35 -10.44 -18.03
N GLY A 168 -3.75 -9.95 -16.85
CA GLY A 168 -2.90 -9.91 -15.66
C GLY A 168 -2.89 -11.21 -14.87
N ASN A 169 -3.79 -12.16 -15.19
CA ASN A 169 -4.00 -13.39 -14.42
C ASN A 169 -4.09 -13.09 -12.91
N ILE A 170 -4.84 -12.06 -12.54
CA ILE A 170 -4.93 -11.54 -11.18
C ILE A 170 -6.37 -11.16 -10.89
N GLU A 171 -6.89 -11.49 -9.71
CA GLU A 171 -8.27 -11.19 -9.35
C GLU A 171 -8.41 -9.73 -8.90
N ILE A 172 -9.48 -9.06 -9.36
CA ILE A 172 -9.94 -7.83 -8.72
C ILE A 172 -10.73 -8.25 -7.47
N ILE A 173 -10.10 -8.01 -6.33
CA ILE A 173 -10.63 -8.38 -5.01
C ILE A 173 -11.43 -7.25 -4.38
N GLY A 174 -11.43 -6.06 -4.96
CA GLY A 174 -12.37 -5.03 -4.54
C GLY A 174 -12.45 -3.79 -5.42
N ILE A 175 -13.56 -3.09 -5.28
CA ILE A 175 -13.84 -1.81 -5.93
C ILE A 175 -14.32 -0.84 -4.84
N VAL A 176 -13.72 0.34 -4.77
CA VAL A 176 -14.01 1.37 -3.76
C VAL A 176 -14.60 2.59 -4.46
N GLU A 177 -15.91 2.71 -4.52
CA GLU A 177 -16.60 3.80 -5.24
C GLU A 177 -16.72 5.07 -4.40
N ASN A 178 -16.85 4.93 -3.08
CA ASN A 178 -16.69 6.01 -2.12
C ASN A 178 -16.28 5.45 -0.75
N LYS A 179 -16.17 6.31 0.28
CA LYS A 179 -15.74 5.90 1.63
C LYS A 179 -16.73 4.94 2.31
N ASP A 180 -17.99 4.98 1.93
CA ASP A 180 -19.09 4.23 2.54
C ASP A 180 -19.63 3.11 1.62
N ASP A 181 -19.27 3.14 0.33
CA ASP A 181 -19.64 2.18 -0.70
C ASP A 181 -18.39 1.53 -1.31
N TYR A 182 -18.10 0.34 -0.82
CA TYR A 182 -17.00 -0.48 -1.29
C TYR A 182 -17.37 -1.95 -1.22
N SER A 183 -16.84 -2.73 -2.16
CA SER A 183 -16.91 -4.19 -2.16
C SER A 183 -15.50 -4.72 -2.09
N ILE A 184 -15.15 -5.47 -1.03
CA ILE A 184 -13.83 -6.11 -0.88
C ILE A 184 -14.02 -7.57 -0.43
N LYS A 185 -13.44 -8.51 -1.18
CA LYS A 185 -13.34 -9.95 -0.89
C LYS A 185 -12.34 -10.19 0.24
N ILE A 186 -12.79 -9.99 1.48
CA ILE A 186 -11.92 -10.01 2.67
C ILE A 186 -11.24 -11.38 2.88
N GLU A 187 -11.85 -12.47 2.44
CA GLU A 187 -11.26 -13.81 2.45
C GLU A 187 -9.97 -13.93 1.62
N LYS A 188 -9.69 -12.97 0.73
CA LYS A 188 -8.42 -12.88 -0.01
C LYS A 188 -7.34 -12.10 0.76
N LEU A 189 -7.75 -11.35 1.78
CA LEU A 189 -6.85 -10.54 2.62
C LEU A 189 -6.28 -11.38 3.77
N LEU A 190 -7.11 -12.26 4.36
CA LEU A 190 -6.68 -13.24 5.38
C LEU A 190 -5.82 -14.36 4.78
#